data_AF-A0A9D9EHX6-F1
#
_entry.id   AF-A0A9D9EHX6-F1
#
_cell.length_a   1.000
_cell.length_b   1.000
_cell.length_c   1.000
_cell.angle_alpha   90.00
_cell.angle_beta   90.00
_cell.angle_gamma   90.00
#
_symmetry.space_group_name_H-M   'P 1'
#
loop_
_entity.id
_entity.type
_entity.pdbx_description
1 polymer ?
#
loop_
_entity_poly.entity_id
_entity_poly.type
_entity_poly.pdbx_seq_one_letter_code
_entity_poly.pdbx_strand_id
1 'polypeptide(L)'
;MRERFLTGYNDFVLPFMIGMIFILSYCAIALVRIIMQLPKEDRKKFFISLVTPKTIAKNIRDIFCDCLFHVKLWKRNKLLGYMHSSIAFGWFMLIVIGHIEVLFYVPHRAKLFYFPIFFRYFVAETESTMKGAFFFFLMDFFLLMVLSGIALAMIKRLQSRLFGMRRTTNPSFLDLIGLYSLWAIFPLRLIAEGFTADISGGSFLTKSLNYVLNSFLSDHTNMLPAWWAYSCALGVFFLVLPFTRYMHIPAEILLIPLRNAGIKIRHARKGLAKAQVYACPSCGLCIDACPMGVMKTHIKDTTVYLNRQIRRNNEARIEEISDKCLLCGKCTAICPVGVEGDKLRIAQRSIRKYAINQDYSNIPAYMLPISPGSVSPAAVSGAGTAVQAVKGGKVLYYAGCMTALTPVIRKSMESILSKAGVEYELMDKDGGLCCGRPMMMAGRFDQARQMVEKNTEIIMNSGADTLLLTCPICYRIFKEKYDLKGMEVIHHTQYIDRLIRSGKLRMDRDTTRYVFHDPCELGRGCGVYDEPREVLSCAGELVEATKNRKESICCGGSLGSLSLGFDKRKSMTENALANLTAGAPDIIVTACPLCRSTFNRYADRPVEDIAEIIDRKCVTSAAPATVKPGGSN
;
A
#
# COMPACT_ATOMS: atom_id res chain seq x y z
N MET A 1 -8.56 36.33 35.02
CA MET A 1 -7.74 36.36 33.79
C MET A 1 -7.90 37.73 33.15
N ARG A 2 -6.79 38.40 32.79
CA ARG A 2 -6.79 39.72 32.19
C ARG A 2 -5.97 39.69 30.89
N GLU A 3 -6.50 40.30 29.82
CA GLU A 3 -5.71 40.51 28.60
C GLU A 3 -4.56 41.48 28.89
N ARG A 4 -3.33 41.09 28.52
CA ARG A 4 -2.13 41.95 28.65
C ARG A 4 -2.10 43.06 27.61
N PHE A 5 -2.71 42.83 26.44
CA PHE A 5 -2.74 43.79 25.33
C PHE A 5 -4.16 43.94 24.80
N LEU A 6 -4.70 45.16 24.86
CA LEU A 6 -6.04 45.49 24.36
C LEU A 6 -6.21 45.23 22.85
N THR A 7 -5.12 45.32 22.08
CA THR A 7 -5.11 44.99 20.65
C THR A 7 -5.22 43.48 20.41
N GLY A 8 -4.81 42.64 21.37
CA GLY A 8 -4.67 41.20 21.21
C GLY A 8 -3.61 40.79 20.19
N TYR A 9 -2.67 41.68 19.86
CA TYR A 9 -1.67 41.50 18.81
C TYR A 9 -0.26 41.92 19.27
N ASN A 10 0.75 41.23 18.76
CA ASN A 10 2.16 41.59 18.87
C ASN A 10 2.92 41.09 17.64
N ASP A 11 3.97 41.79 17.22
CA ASP A 11 4.73 41.51 16.00
C ASP A 11 5.41 40.14 15.97
N PHE A 12 5.70 39.53 17.13
CA PHE A 12 6.29 38.18 17.14
C PHE A 12 5.37 37.13 16.49
N VAL A 13 4.07 37.40 16.35
CA VAL A 13 3.10 36.48 15.72
C VAL A 13 3.26 36.44 14.18
N LEU A 14 3.91 37.44 13.58
CA LEU A 14 4.00 37.62 12.14
C LEU A 14 4.63 36.43 11.39
N PRO A 15 5.76 35.82 11.83
CA PRO A 15 6.34 34.65 11.16
C PRO A 15 5.37 33.47 11.06
N PHE A 16 4.64 33.16 12.15
CA PHE A 16 3.60 32.13 12.14
C PHE A 16 2.49 32.46 11.14
N MET A 17 1.99 33.70 11.13
CA MET A 17 0.89 34.10 10.25
C MET A 17 1.27 34.03 8.77
N ILE A 18 2.47 34.49 8.40
CA ILE A 18 2.99 34.39 7.03
C ILE A 18 3.05 32.91 6.61
N GLY A 19 3.63 32.06 7.46
CA GLY A 19 3.71 30.62 7.19
C GLY A 19 2.32 29.97 7.05
N MET A 20 1.39 30.31 7.94
CA MET A 20 0.02 29.77 7.95
C MET A 20 -0.78 30.17 6.70
N ILE A 21 -0.76 31.45 6.33
CA ILE A 21 -1.45 31.95 5.13
C ILE A 21 -0.88 31.27 3.88
N PHE A 22 0.46 31.16 3.79
CA PHE A 22 1.13 30.49 2.69
C PHE A 22 0.69 29.02 2.55
N ILE A 23 0.75 28.24 3.64
CA ILE A 23 0.43 26.81 3.56
C ILE A 23 -1.06 26.56 3.27
N LEU A 24 -1.97 27.35 3.85
CA LEU A 24 -3.40 27.24 3.59
C LEU A 24 -3.71 27.56 2.12
N SER A 25 -3.14 28.64 1.59
CA SER A 25 -3.29 29.03 0.19
C SER A 25 -2.73 27.97 -0.75
N TYR A 26 -1.53 27.45 -0.46
CA TYR A 26 -0.91 26.38 -1.23
C TYR A 26 -1.77 25.11 -1.26
N CYS A 27 -2.25 24.67 -0.09
CA CYS A 27 -3.06 23.46 0.04
C CYS A 27 -4.41 23.61 -0.68
N ALA A 28 -5.07 24.77 -0.56
CA ALA A 28 -6.32 25.04 -1.27
C ALA A 28 -6.13 24.97 -2.79
N ILE A 29 -5.09 25.63 -3.32
CA ILE A 29 -4.77 25.59 -4.76
C ILE A 29 -4.42 24.17 -5.21
N ALA A 30 -3.61 23.44 -4.42
CA ALA A 30 -3.22 22.08 -4.74
C ALA A 30 -4.42 21.11 -4.75
N LEU A 31 -5.32 21.26 -3.78
CA LEU A 31 -6.56 20.49 -3.67
C LEU A 31 -7.44 20.70 -4.91
N VAL A 32 -7.72 21.96 -5.25
CA VAL A 32 -8.52 22.32 -6.44
C VAL A 32 -7.88 21.74 -7.71
N ARG A 33 -6.56 21.91 -7.88
CA ARG A 33 -5.83 21.36 -9.04
C ARG A 33 -5.94 19.84 -9.13
N ILE A 34 -5.78 19.11 -8.02
CA ILE A 34 -5.88 17.64 -8.02
C ILE A 34 -7.30 17.19 -8.38
N ILE A 35 -8.33 17.83 -7.82
CA ILE A 35 -9.73 17.49 -8.10
C ILE A 35 -10.09 17.80 -9.56
N MET A 36 -9.65 18.94 -10.10
CA MET A 36 -9.87 19.30 -11.50
C MET A 36 -9.16 18.37 -12.48
N GLN A 37 -8.05 17.75 -12.07
CA GLN A 37 -7.33 16.76 -12.87
C GLN A 37 -7.98 15.36 -12.87
N LEU A 38 -8.99 15.12 -12.03
CA LEU A 38 -9.76 13.88 -12.08
C LEU A 38 -10.75 13.89 -13.26
N PRO A 39 -10.95 12.74 -13.93
CA PRO A 39 -12.04 12.57 -14.89
C PRO A 39 -13.40 12.93 -14.28
N LYS A 40 -14.36 13.37 -15.10
CA LYS A 40 -15.70 13.79 -14.65
C LYS A 40 -16.38 12.73 -13.77
N GLU A 41 -16.30 11.46 -14.16
CA GLU A 41 -16.85 10.32 -13.41
C GLU A 41 -16.22 10.18 -12.01
N ASP A 42 -14.89 10.21 -11.94
CA ASP A 42 -14.15 10.02 -10.69
C ASP A 42 -14.35 11.23 -9.76
N ARG A 43 -14.48 12.44 -10.34
CA ARG A 43 -14.85 13.66 -9.60
C ARG A 43 -16.26 13.54 -8.99
N LYS A 44 -17.23 13.04 -9.75
CA LYS A 44 -18.58 12.77 -9.24
C LYS A 44 -18.56 11.78 -8.08
N LYS A 45 -17.81 10.67 -8.22
CA LYS A 45 -17.62 9.68 -7.14
C LYS A 45 -17.01 10.29 -5.89
N PHE A 46 -16.01 11.15 -6.04
CA PHE A 46 -15.39 11.87 -4.93
C PHE A 46 -16.41 12.72 -4.16
N PHE A 47 -17.18 13.57 -4.84
CA PHE A 47 -18.17 14.41 -4.16
C PHE A 47 -19.29 13.58 -3.50
N ILE A 48 -19.76 12.51 -4.15
CA ILE A 48 -20.72 11.57 -3.56
C ILE A 48 -20.15 10.95 -2.27
N SER A 49 -18.86 10.61 -2.25
CA SER A 49 -18.20 10.04 -1.07
C SER A 49 -18.15 11.01 0.13
N LEU A 50 -18.24 12.31 -0.11
CA LEU A 50 -18.25 13.35 0.92
C LEU A 50 -19.65 13.69 1.45
N VAL A 51 -20.71 13.24 0.77
CA VAL A 51 -22.11 13.51 1.15
C VAL A 51 -22.82 12.26 1.67
N THR A 52 -22.39 11.07 1.23
CA THR A 52 -23.01 9.80 1.65
C THR A 52 -22.69 9.49 3.12
N PRO A 53 -23.68 9.41 4.03
CA PRO A 53 -23.44 9.28 5.49
C PRO A 53 -22.53 8.10 5.88
N LYS A 54 -22.76 6.91 5.29
CA LYS A 54 -21.92 5.73 5.53
C LYS A 54 -20.45 5.97 5.15
N THR A 55 -20.21 6.66 4.03
CA THR A 55 -18.88 6.95 3.52
C THR A 55 -18.21 8.09 4.29
N ILE A 56 -18.97 9.11 4.72
CA ILE A 56 -18.48 10.17 5.63
C ILE A 56 -18.00 9.57 6.94
N ALA A 57 -18.82 8.75 7.60
CA ALA A 57 -18.45 8.11 8.87
C ALA A 57 -17.18 7.26 8.70
N LYS A 58 -17.06 6.54 7.59
CA LYS A 58 -15.85 5.80 7.24
C LYS A 58 -14.65 6.72 7.03
N ASN A 59 -14.80 7.80 6.26
CA ASN A 59 -13.72 8.77 6.00
C ASN A 59 -13.23 9.41 7.30
N ILE A 60 -14.13 9.85 8.17
CA ILE A 60 -13.78 10.42 9.48
C ILE A 60 -13.03 9.37 10.31
N ARG A 61 -13.60 8.16 10.45
CA ARG A 61 -12.95 7.06 11.18
C ARG A 61 -11.54 6.79 10.66
N ASP A 62 -11.38 6.67 9.35
CA ASP A 62 -10.09 6.38 8.71
C ASP A 62 -9.10 7.54 8.91
N ILE A 63 -9.53 8.80 8.81
CA ILE A 63 -8.68 9.97 9.09
C ILE A 63 -8.17 9.94 10.55
N PHE A 64 -9.06 9.71 11.52
CA PHE A 64 -8.64 9.62 12.92
C PHE A 64 -7.71 8.41 13.17
N CYS A 65 -8.06 7.23 12.65
CA CYS A 65 -7.27 6.02 12.86
C CYS A 65 -5.92 6.05 12.15
N ASP A 66 -5.85 6.57 10.92
CA ASP A 66 -4.66 6.52 10.08
C ASP A 66 -3.76 7.76 10.24
N CYS A 67 -4.34 8.97 10.36
CA CYS A 67 -3.58 10.22 10.45
C CYS A 67 -3.22 10.60 11.89
N LEU A 68 -4.13 10.41 12.86
CA LEU A 68 -3.89 10.81 14.26
C LEU A 68 -3.30 9.69 15.10
N PHE A 69 -3.97 8.53 15.14
CA PHE A 69 -3.53 7.40 15.96
C PHE A 69 -2.55 6.47 15.27
N HIS A 70 -2.42 6.56 13.94
CA HIS A 70 -1.53 5.72 13.14
C HIS A 70 -1.68 4.21 13.42
N VAL A 71 -2.92 3.71 13.55
CA VAL A 71 -3.25 2.32 13.94
C VAL A 71 -2.55 1.29 13.06
N LYS A 72 -2.38 1.57 11.77
CA LYS A 72 -1.65 0.70 10.83
C LYS A 72 -0.15 0.57 11.15
N LEU A 73 0.46 1.63 11.67
CA LEU A 73 1.85 1.58 12.15
C LEU A 73 1.95 0.80 13.46
N TRP A 74 1.00 1.00 14.39
CA TRP A 74 0.92 0.24 15.64
C TRP A 74 0.86 -1.27 15.43
N LYS A 75 0.02 -1.73 14.48
CA LYS A 75 -0.10 -3.15 14.11
C LYS A 75 1.20 -3.76 13.59
N ARG A 76 2.15 -2.94 13.17
CA ARG A 76 3.42 -3.39 12.60
C ARG A 76 4.60 -3.23 13.55
N ASN A 77 4.70 -2.08 14.21
CA ASN A 77 5.72 -1.80 15.20
C ASN A 77 5.15 -0.82 16.23
N LYS A 78 4.97 -1.31 17.47
CA LYS A 78 4.38 -0.55 18.56
C LYS A 78 5.18 0.71 18.90
N LEU A 79 6.52 0.63 18.93
CA LEU A 79 7.39 1.76 19.23
C LEU A 79 7.31 2.85 18.14
N LEU A 80 7.33 2.44 16.88
CA LEU A 80 7.19 3.35 15.74
C LEU A 80 5.79 3.99 15.69
N GLY A 81 4.75 3.22 16.01
CA GLY A 81 3.37 3.67 16.14
C GLY A 81 3.22 4.72 17.23
N TYR A 82 3.69 4.42 18.45
CA TYR A 82 3.65 5.34 19.59
C TYR A 82 4.31 6.67 19.25
N MET A 83 5.55 6.64 18.75
CA MET A 83 6.32 7.84 18.38
C MET A 83 5.56 8.78 17.43
N HIS A 84 4.88 8.26 16.39
CA HIS A 84 4.11 9.14 15.49
C HIS A 84 2.78 9.57 16.11
N SER A 85 2.08 8.65 16.79
CA SER A 85 0.79 8.96 17.42
C SER A 85 0.92 10.00 18.53
N SER A 86 1.98 9.97 19.34
CA SER A 86 2.19 10.96 20.40
C SER A 86 2.47 12.36 19.85
N ILE A 87 3.20 12.46 18.73
CA ILE A 87 3.41 13.74 18.03
C ILE A 87 2.09 14.24 17.43
N ALA A 88 1.41 13.41 16.63
CA ALA A 88 0.22 13.83 15.87
C ALA A 88 -0.99 14.10 16.79
N PHE A 89 -1.33 13.13 17.65
CA PHE A 89 -2.45 13.25 18.60
C PHE A 89 -2.18 14.31 19.66
N GLY A 90 -0.96 14.35 20.21
CA GLY A 90 -0.60 15.37 21.20
C GLY A 90 -0.65 16.78 20.63
N TRP A 91 -0.14 17.00 19.41
CA TRP A 91 -0.24 18.31 18.76
C TRP A 91 -1.69 18.69 18.46
N PHE A 92 -2.50 17.75 17.94
CA PHE A 92 -3.92 17.97 17.72
C PHE A 92 -4.65 18.38 19.01
N MET A 93 -4.39 17.68 20.12
CA MET A 93 -5.00 18.00 21.41
C MET A 93 -4.57 19.36 21.94
N LEU A 94 -3.29 19.74 21.81
CA LEU A 94 -2.82 21.09 22.18
C LEU A 94 -3.56 22.19 21.41
N ILE A 95 -3.87 21.97 20.12
CA ILE A 95 -4.65 22.93 19.32
C ILE A 95 -6.10 22.97 19.80
N VAL A 96 -6.74 21.81 19.94
CA VAL A 96 -8.17 21.72 20.34
C VAL A 96 -8.39 22.32 21.71
N ILE A 97 -7.57 21.96 22.70
CA ILE A 97 -7.69 22.46 24.06
C ILE A 97 -7.42 23.95 24.12
N GLY A 98 -6.39 24.44 23.40
CA GLY A 98 -6.13 25.88 23.31
C GLY A 98 -7.32 26.67 22.73
N HIS A 99 -8.01 26.12 21.72
CA HIS A 99 -9.22 26.77 21.18
C HIS A 99 -10.39 26.73 22.17
N ILE A 100 -10.57 25.61 22.86
CA ILE A 100 -11.58 25.48 23.91
C ILE A 100 -11.31 26.49 25.03
N GLU A 101 -10.06 26.62 25.46
CA GLU A 101 -9.64 27.59 26.48
C GLU A 101 -9.98 29.03 26.04
N VAL A 102 -9.64 29.41 24.81
CA VAL A 102 -10.02 30.74 24.28
C VAL A 102 -11.53 30.92 24.21
N LEU A 103 -12.30 29.92 23.78
CA LEU A 103 -13.76 30.02 23.74
C LEU A 103 -14.38 30.24 25.12
N PHE A 104 -13.81 29.64 26.16
CA PHE A 104 -14.30 29.80 27.52
C PHE A 104 -13.91 31.14 28.16
N TYR A 105 -12.67 31.57 28.00
CA TYR A 105 -12.15 32.74 28.72
C TYR A 105 -12.23 34.03 27.92
N VAL A 106 -12.08 33.96 26.59
CA VAL A 106 -11.97 35.13 25.70
C VAL A 106 -12.67 34.87 24.35
N PRO A 107 -13.99 34.58 24.33
CA PRO A 107 -14.69 34.10 23.13
C PRO A 107 -14.61 35.05 21.93
N HIS A 108 -14.55 36.35 22.17
CA HIS A 108 -14.45 37.36 21.13
C HIS A 108 -13.12 37.29 20.34
N ARG A 109 -12.09 36.64 20.89
CA ARG A 109 -10.78 36.39 20.23
C ARG A 109 -10.68 35.03 19.55
N ALA A 110 -11.67 34.16 19.68
CA ALA A 110 -11.63 32.80 19.12
C ALA A 110 -11.48 32.74 17.59
N LYS A 111 -11.83 33.82 16.88
CA LYS A 111 -11.67 33.92 15.42
C LYS A 111 -10.23 34.19 14.97
N LEU A 112 -9.35 34.62 15.89
CA LEU A 112 -7.94 34.90 15.59
C LEU A 112 -7.15 33.60 15.67
N PHE A 113 -6.78 33.01 14.52
CA PHE A 113 -6.08 31.71 14.46
C PHE A 113 -4.81 31.61 15.32
N TYR A 114 -4.09 32.70 15.50
CA TYR A 114 -2.86 32.74 16.29
C TYR A 114 -3.13 32.82 17.80
N PHE A 115 -4.28 33.32 18.23
CA PHE A 115 -4.55 33.64 19.63
C PHE A 115 -4.60 32.38 20.52
N PRO A 116 -5.24 31.26 20.11
CA PRO A 116 -5.15 29.99 20.85
C PRO A 116 -3.74 29.42 20.96
N ILE A 117 -2.87 29.68 19.98
CA ILE A 117 -1.52 29.13 19.93
C ILE A 117 -0.59 29.92 20.86
N PHE A 118 -0.77 31.24 20.93
CA PHE A 118 0.02 32.15 21.76
C PHE A 118 -0.74 32.64 23.00
N PHE A 119 -1.74 31.87 23.45
CA PHE A 119 -2.65 32.26 24.53
C PHE A 119 -1.91 32.68 25.80
N ARG A 120 -0.90 31.90 26.17
CA ARG A 120 -0.03 32.11 27.34
C ARG A 120 0.84 33.36 27.26
N TYR A 121 0.88 34.07 26.14
CA TYR A 121 1.49 35.39 26.01
C TYR A 121 0.47 36.52 26.15
N PHE A 122 -0.75 36.35 25.63
CA PHE A 122 -1.74 37.43 25.60
C PHE A 122 -2.57 37.55 26.86
N VAL A 123 -2.72 36.45 27.62
CA VAL A 123 -3.55 36.42 28.82
C VAL A 123 -2.66 36.25 30.05
N ALA A 124 -2.94 37.03 31.10
CA ALA A 124 -2.38 36.87 32.43
C ALA A 124 -3.43 36.24 33.35
N GLU A 125 -3.00 35.32 34.22
CA GLU A 125 -3.87 34.73 35.22
C GLU A 125 -3.90 35.65 36.44
N THR A 126 -5.10 35.91 36.98
CA THR A 126 -5.27 36.78 38.16
C THR A 126 -5.85 36.07 39.37
N GLU A 127 -6.45 34.87 39.21
CA GLU A 127 -7.01 34.06 40.31
C GLU A 127 -7.03 32.56 39.95
N SER A 128 -6.64 31.70 40.89
CA SER A 128 -6.52 30.25 40.74
C SER A 128 -7.90 29.57 40.73
N THR A 129 -8.54 29.52 39.57
CA THR A 129 -9.79 28.76 39.41
C THR A 129 -9.50 27.27 39.18
N MET A 130 -10.29 26.37 39.77
CA MET A 130 -10.19 24.91 39.54
C MET A 130 -10.26 24.53 38.05
N LYS A 131 -11.02 25.32 37.27
CA LYS A 131 -11.13 25.14 35.81
C LYS A 131 -9.81 25.50 35.10
N GLY A 132 -9.12 26.56 35.51
CA GLY A 132 -7.81 26.94 34.96
C GLY A 132 -6.76 25.87 35.23
N ALA A 133 -6.70 25.36 36.47
CA ALA A 133 -5.79 24.28 36.86
C ALA A 133 -5.96 23.01 35.99
N PHE A 134 -7.20 22.65 35.65
CA PHE A 134 -7.50 21.51 34.76
C PHE A 134 -6.93 21.73 33.35
N PHE A 135 -7.17 22.90 32.74
CA PHE A 135 -6.65 23.19 31.41
C PHE A 135 -5.12 23.25 31.39
N PHE A 136 -4.48 23.82 32.41
CA PHE A 136 -3.02 23.86 32.50
C PHE A 136 -2.42 22.47 32.62
N PHE A 137 -3.02 21.62 33.46
CA PHE A 137 -2.61 20.22 33.56
C PHE A 137 -2.70 19.51 32.20
N LEU A 138 -3.82 19.69 31.50
CA LEU A 138 -4.06 19.01 30.23
C LEU A 138 -3.08 19.49 29.13
N MET A 139 -2.80 20.79 29.10
CA MET A 139 -1.81 21.36 28.18
C MET A 139 -0.40 20.84 28.46
N ASP A 140 0.04 20.82 29.72
CA ASP A 140 1.35 20.26 30.11
C ASP A 140 1.43 18.75 29.84
N PHE A 141 0.34 17.99 30.08
CA PHE A 141 0.26 16.56 29.79
C PHE A 141 0.44 16.26 28.30
N PHE A 142 -0.29 16.96 27.43
CA PHE A 142 -0.16 16.76 25.98
C PHE A 142 1.15 17.31 25.43
N LEU A 143 1.70 18.38 26.02
CA LEU A 143 3.03 18.87 25.68
C LEU A 143 4.10 17.82 26.01
N LEU A 144 4.04 17.21 27.19
CA LEU A 144 4.91 16.10 27.57
C LEU A 144 4.76 14.91 26.61
N MET A 145 3.53 14.57 26.23
CA MET A 145 3.27 13.51 25.24
C MET A 145 3.96 13.80 23.91
N VAL A 146 3.87 15.02 23.38
CA VAL A 146 4.56 15.40 22.14
C VAL A 146 6.08 15.36 22.31
N LEU A 147 6.61 15.91 23.42
CA LEU A 147 8.04 15.92 23.71
C LEU A 147 8.61 14.49 23.80
N SER A 148 7.87 13.55 24.39
CA SER A 148 8.26 12.13 24.40
C SER A 148 8.35 11.53 22.99
N GLY A 149 7.44 11.93 22.09
CA GLY A 149 7.46 11.53 20.68
C GLY A 149 8.66 12.11 19.92
N ILE A 150 9.00 13.37 20.16
CA ILE A 150 10.18 14.03 19.57
C ILE A 150 11.46 13.38 20.08
N ALA A 151 11.57 13.10 21.37
CA ALA A 151 12.71 12.39 21.95
C ALA A 151 12.92 11.02 21.28
N LEU A 152 11.85 10.25 21.11
CA LEU A 152 11.90 8.98 20.36
C LEU A 152 12.28 9.18 18.88
N ALA A 153 11.83 10.26 18.24
CA ALA A 153 12.22 10.60 16.87
C ALA A 153 13.71 10.95 16.75
N MET A 154 14.29 11.61 17.77
CA MET A 154 15.72 11.87 17.88
C MET A 154 16.50 10.58 18.10
N ILE A 155 16.08 9.73 19.04
CA ILE A 155 16.70 8.42 19.31
C ILE A 155 16.67 7.56 18.04
N LYS A 156 15.54 7.50 17.33
CA LYS A 156 15.42 6.77 16.05
C LYS A 156 16.46 7.22 15.02
N ARG A 157 16.79 8.52 14.98
CA ARG A 157 17.76 9.06 14.03
C ARG A 157 19.18 8.60 14.35
N LEU A 158 19.50 8.40 15.63
CA LEU A 158 20.78 7.87 16.10
C LEU A 158 20.83 6.33 16.00
N GLN A 159 19.73 5.65 16.31
CA GLN A 159 19.64 4.19 16.42
C GLN A 159 18.37 3.65 15.73
N SER A 160 18.35 3.65 14.40
CA SER A 160 17.20 3.20 13.60
C SER A 160 16.85 1.71 13.77
N ARG A 161 17.82 0.89 14.17
CA ARG A 161 17.66 -0.56 14.40
C ARG A 161 16.71 -0.87 15.57
N LEU A 162 16.67 -0.03 16.60
CA LEU A 162 15.74 -0.18 17.74
C LEU A 162 14.28 -0.14 17.28
N PHE A 163 14.02 0.56 16.18
CA PHE A 163 12.69 0.70 15.57
C PHE A 163 12.44 -0.36 14.48
N GLY A 164 13.24 -1.44 14.44
CA GLY A 164 13.07 -2.55 13.49
C GLY A 164 13.30 -2.16 12.02
N MET A 165 13.92 -1.01 11.75
CA MET A 165 14.28 -0.59 10.40
C MET A 165 15.75 -0.87 10.15
N ARG A 166 16.05 -1.59 9.06
CA ARG A 166 17.43 -1.86 8.66
C ARG A 166 18.00 -0.72 7.83
N ARG A 167 17.14 -0.04 7.06
CA ARG A 167 17.55 1.01 6.13
C ARG A 167 16.61 2.21 6.22
N THR A 168 17.18 3.40 6.29
CA THR A 168 16.45 4.68 6.34
C THR A 168 16.70 5.49 5.08
N THR A 169 15.85 6.48 4.84
CA THR A 169 15.96 7.38 3.69
C THR A 169 16.88 8.56 4.00
N ASN A 170 17.68 8.97 3.03
CA ASN A 170 18.52 10.16 3.18
C ASN A 170 17.66 11.42 2.98
N PRO A 171 17.55 12.32 3.96
CA PRO A 171 16.79 13.56 3.81
C PRO A 171 17.46 14.50 2.80
N SER A 172 16.66 15.31 2.11
CA SER A 172 17.18 16.45 1.35
C SER A 172 17.46 17.65 2.27
N PHE A 173 18.11 18.69 1.75
CA PHE A 173 18.38 19.92 2.52
C PHE A 173 17.10 20.56 3.08
N LEU A 174 16.06 20.72 2.26
CA LEU A 174 14.76 21.23 2.72
C LEU A 174 14.10 20.28 3.75
N ASP A 175 14.27 18.96 3.60
CA ASP A 175 13.75 18.01 4.59
C ASP A 175 14.47 18.17 5.95
N LEU A 176 15.75 18.57 5.96
CA LEU A 176 16.50 18.85 7.19
C LEU A 176 16.00 20.14 7.85
N ILE A 177 15.78 21.21 7.09
CA ILE A 177 15.20 22.44 7.62
C ILE A 177 13.83 22.15 8.26
N GLY A 178 12.94 21.47 7.54
CA GLY A 178 11.63 21.09 8.07
C GLY A 178 11.71 20.15 9.27
N LEU A 179 12.70 19.24 9.31
CA LEU A 179 12.91 18.33 10.44
C LEU A 179 13.32 19.09 11.71
N TYR A 180 14.36 19.93 11.62
CA TYR A 180 14.88 20.64 12.78
C TYR A 180 13.91 21.72 13.26
N SER A 181 13.25 22.40 12.33
CA SER A 181 12.17 23.33 12.64
C SER A 181 11.04 22.61 13.39
N LEU A 182 10.57 21.45 12.91
CA LEU A 182 9.56 20.63 13.62
C LEU A 182 10.01 20.18 15.02
N TRP A 183 11.27 19.76 15.16
CA TRP A 183 11.84 19.36 16.45
C TRP A 183 11.98 20.53 17.42
N ALA A 184 12.14 21.76 16.93
CA ALA A 184 12.29 22.95 17.75
C ALA A 184 10.95 23.53 18.23
N ILE A 185 9.83 23.32 17.51
CA ILE A 185 8.50 23.90 17.82
C ILE A 185 8.12 23.69 19.30
N PHE A 186 8.12 22.44 19.78
CA PHE A 186 7.61 22.13 21.13
C PHE A 186 8.60 22.41 22.26
N PRO A 187 9.91 22.17 22.11
CA PRO A 187 10.89 22.67 23.08
C PRO A 187 10.89 24.19 23.20
N LEU A 188 10.82 24.94 22.09
CA LEU A 188 10.73 26.40 22.13
C LEU A 188 9.40 26.87 22.73
N ARG A 189 8.30 26.16 22.46
CA ARG A 189 7.03 26.40 23.15
C ARG A 189 7.16 26.23 24.66
N LEU A 190 7.75 25.11 25.10
CA LEU A 190 7.93 24.83 26.52
C LEU A 190 8.79 25.91 27.19
N ILE A 191 9.87 26.37 26.54
CA ILE A 191 10.72 27.46 27.04
C ILE A 191 9.93 28.78 27.11
N ALA A 192 9.18 29.12 26.05
CA ALA A 192 8.39 30.35 26.00
C ALA A 192 7.28 30.37 27.06
N GLU A 193 6.57 29.25 27.26
CA GLU A 193 5.58 29.08 28.32
C GLU A 193 6.22 29.03 29.72
N GLY A 194 7.44 28.50 29.84
CA GLY A 194 8.22 28.52 31.09
C GLY A 194 8.57 29.95 31.53
N PHE A 195 9.04 30.81 30.62
CA PHE A 195 9.29 32.22 30.95
C PHE A 195 8.01 33.00 31.30
N THR A 196 6.83 32.55 30.86
CA THR A 196 5.56 33.21 31.17
C THR A 196 4.78 32.61 32.32
N ALA A 197 5.22 31.47 32.87
CA ALA A 197 4.45 30.71 33.86
C ALA A 197 4.08 31.51 35.12
N ASP A 198 4.94 32.44 35.57
CA ASP A 198 4.68 33.32 36.71
C ASP A 198 3.56 34.34 36.45
N ILE A 199 3.30 34.67 35.18
CA ILE A 199 2.36 35.71 34.76
C ILE A 199 1.04 35.10 34.24
N SER A 200 1.13 34.03 33.44
CA SER A 200 0.00 33.45 32.71
C SER A 200 -0.50 32.11 33.27
N GLY A 201 0.14 31.63 34.34
CA GLY A 201 -0.16 30.33 34.93
C GLY A 201 0.51 29.18 34.19
N GLY A 202 0.61 28.05 34.88
CA GLY A 202 1.25 26.82 34.40
C GLY A 202 0.96 25.64 35.32
N SER A 203 1.38 24.45 34.93
CA SER A 203 1.24 23.22 35.73
C SER A 203 2.61 22.62 36.03
N PHE A 204 2.70 21.29 36.15
CA PHE A 204 3.88 20.58 36.61
C PHE A 204 5.10 20.72 35.70
N LEU A 205 4.92 20.89 34.38
CA LEU A 205 6.04 20.94 33.44
C LEU A 205 6.54 22.38 33.29
N THR A 206 5.61 23.31 33.03
CA THR A 206 5.91 24.72 32.78
C THR A 206 6.40 25.45 34.03
N LYS A 207 5.79 25.20 35.22
CA LYS A 207 6.27 25.80 36.49
C LYS A 207 7.61 25.22 36.94
N SER A 208 7.84 23.93 36.75
CA SER A 208 9.13 23.32 37.08
C SER A 208 10.25 23.91 36.21
N LEU A 209 9.99 24.09 34.90
CA LEU A 209 10.96 24.74 34.03
C LEU A 209 11.15 26.21 34.39
N ASN A 210 10.09 26.93 34.72
CA ASN A 210 10.18 28.32 35.17
C ASN A 210 11.11 28.47 36.38
N TYR A 211 10.99 27.61 37.41
CA TYR A 211 11.88 27.62 38.58
C TYR A 211 13.36 27.46 38.18
N VAL A 212 13.64 26.54 37.25
CA VAL A 212 14.99 26.33 36.71
C VAL A 212 15.45 27.55 35.92
N LEU A 213 14.62 28.09 35.02
CA LEU A 213 14.96 29.24 34.19
C LEU A 213 15.20 30.49 35.03
N ASN A 214 14.39 30.77 36.05
CA ASN A 214 14.58 31.90 36.96
C ASN A 214 15.89 31.80 37.75
N SER A 215 16.42 30.60 37.96
CA SER A 215 17.71 30.40 38.63
C SER A 215 18.93 30.73 37.74
N PHE A 216 18.79 30.69 36.41
CA PHE A 216 19.89 30.87 35.45
C PHE A 216 19.74 32.10 34.52
N LEU A 217 18.50 32.47 34.20
CA LEU A 217 18.09 33.49 33.22
C LEU A 217 16.92 34.30 33.81
N SER A 218 17.17 34.95 34.95
CA SER A 218 16.17 35.67 35.76
C SER A 218 15.58 36.92 35.09
N ASP A 219 16.08 37.32 33.92
CA ASP A 219 15.61 38.52 33.24
C ASP A 219 14.30 38.27 32.49
N HIS A 220 13.23 38.96 32.92
CA HIS A 220 11.90 38.93 32.28
C HIS A 220 11.93 39.41 30.82
N THR A 221 12.99 40.09 30.36
CA THR A 221 13.18 40.44 28.95
C THR A 221 13.33 39.21 28.05
N ASN A 222 13.72 38.05 28.58
CA ASN A 222 13.88 36.80 27.83
C ASN A 222 12.56 36.19 27.33
N MET A 223 11.42 36.64 27.86
CA MET A 223 10.10 36.20 27.41
C MET A 223 9.90 36.45 25.91
N LEU A 224 10.09 37.69 25.46
CA LEU A 224 9.78 38.08 24.08
C LEU A 224 10.65 37.37 23.03
N PRO A 225 11.99 37.26 23.20
CA PRO A 225 12.84 36.43 22.33
C PRO A 225 12.42 34.97 22.23
N ALA A 226 11.97 34.35 23.33
CA ALA A 226 11.50 32.96 23.32
C ALA A 226 10.24 32.78 22.47
N TRP A 227 9.29 33.72 22.55
CA TRP A 227 8.08 33.72 21.71
C TRP A 227 8.39 33.99 20.23
N TRP A 228 9.34 34.89 19.94
CA TRP A 228 9.87 35.07 18.58
C TRP A 228 10.47 33.78 18.03
N ALA A 229 11.33 33.10 18.81
CA ALA A 229 11.95 31.85 18.39
C ALA A 229 10.90 30.77 18.09
N TYR A 230 9.90 30.61 18.96
CA TYR A 230 8.79 29.67 18.75
C TYR A 230 7.98 30.00 17.49
N SER A 231 7.62 31.27 17.29
CA SER A 231 6.86 31.72 16.12
C SER A 231 7.65 31.56 14.82
N CYS A 232 8.94 31.91 14.82
CA CYS A 232 9.85 31.69 13.69
C CYS A 232 9.97 30.19 13.36
N ALA A 233 10.09 29.32 14.37
CA ALA A 233 10.15 27.87 14.14
C ALA A 233 8.87 27.36 13.46
N LEU A 234 7.69 27.81 13.88
CA LEU A 234 6.41 27.48 13.22
C LEU A 234 6.34 28.04 11.78
N GLY A 235 6.70 29.31 11.60
CA GLY A 235 6.68 29.98 10.31
C GLY A 235 7.56 29.28 9.28
N VAL A 236 8.82 28.98 9.66
CA VAL A 236 9.76 28.24 8.81
C VAL A 236 9.20 26.85 8.47
N PHE A 237 8.64 26.12 9.43
CA PHE A 237 8.05 24.80 9.18
C PHE A 237 6.97 24.86 8.09
N PHE A 238 6.03 25.78 8.21
CA PHE A 238 4.93 25.90 7.24
C PHE A 238 5.37 26.37 5.85
N LEU A 239 6.38 27.24 5.76
CA LEU A 239 6.94 27.67 4.48
C LEU A 239 7.63 26.52 3.73
N VAL A 240 8.37 25.66 4.43
CA VAL A 240 9.07 24.54 3.78
C VAL A 240 8.19 23.31 3.57
N LEU A 241 7.12 23.14 4.35
CA LEU A 241 6.25 21.95 4.34
C LEU A 241 5.87 21.46 2.93
N PRO A 242 5.40 22.31 1.99
CA PRO A 242 4.97 21.88 0.65
C PRO A 242 6.05 21.19 -0.19
N PHE A 243 7.31 21.52 0.07
CA PHE A 243 8.46 21.09 -0.73
C PHE A 243 9.20 19.91 -0.10
N THR A 244 8.73 19.43 1.05
CA THR A 244 9.38 18.36 1.82
C THR A 244 8.51 17.11 1.89
N ARG A 245 9.05 16.05 2.50
CA ARG A 245 8.27 14.84 2.84
C ARG A 245 7.12 15.09 3.82
N TYR A 246 7.07 16.25 4.50
CA TYR A 246 6.01 16.58 5.47
C TYR A 246 4.69 17.00 4.80
N MET A 247 4.69 17.24 3.48
CA MET A 247 3.47 17.42 2.68
C MET A 247 2.49 16.23 2.78
N HIS A 248 2.92 15.07 3.28
CA HIS A 248 2.02 13.97 3.56
C HIS A 248 0.92 14.31 4.58
N ILE A 249 1.19 15.21 5.55
CA ILE A 249 0.25 15.58 6.61
C ILE A 249 -1.10 16.07 6.01
N PRO A 250 -1.14 17.12 5.18
CA PRO A 250 -2.39 17.51 4.51
C PRO A 250 -2.79 16.58 3.35
N ALA A 251 -1.82 15.96 2.67
CA ALA A 251 -2.14 15.12 1.50
C ALA A 251 -2.84 13.80 1.86
N GLU A 252 -2.59 13.24 3.04
CA GLU A 252 -3.24 12.00 3.49
C GLU A 252 -4.74 12.23 3.79
N ILE A 253 -5.10 13.40 4.33
CA ILE A 253 -6.49 13.82 4.55
C ILE A 253 -7.27 13.84 3.23
N LEU A 254 -6.65 14.24 2.13
CA LEU A 254 -7.25 14.17 0.79
C LEU A 254 -7.24 12.74 0.21
N LEU A 255 -6.17 11.98 0.44
CA LEU A 255 -6.01 10.65 -0.13
C LEU A 255 -7.07 9.67 0.39
N ILE A 256 -7.45 9.75 1.67
CA ILE A 256 -8.39 8.82 2.31
C ILE A 256 -9.77 8.86 1.61
N PRO A 257 -10.46 10.01 1.45
CA PRO A 257 -11.72 10.09 0.73
C PRO A 257 -11.62 9.64 -0.73
N LEU A 258 -10.53 10.00 -1.43
CA LEU A 258 -10.32 9.56 -2.82
C LEU A 258 -10.27 8.02 -2.92
N ARG A 259 -9.61 7.36 -1.96
CA ARG A 259 -9.53 5.89 -1.90
C ARG A 259 -10.86 5.26 -1.50
N ASN A 260 -11.55 5.81 -0.51
CA ASN A 260 -12.85 5.34 -0.07
C ASN A 260 -13.95 5.52 -1.13
N ALA A 261 -13.80 6.49 -2.03
CA ALA A 261 -14.61 6.66 -3.24
C ALA A 261 -14.33 5.60 -4.33
N GLY A 262 -13.33 4.72 -4.14
CA GLY A 262 -12.96 3.68 -5.10
C GLY A 262 -12.24 4.19 -6.35
N ILE A 263 -11.67 5.40 -6.30
CA ILE A 263 -10.94 5.99 -7.44
C ILE A 263 -9.64 5.22 -7.65
N LYS A 264 -9.30 4.97 -8.92
CA LYS A 264 -8.09 4.25 -9.33
C LYS A 264 -7.14 5.17 -10.08
N ILE A 265 -5.86 4.82 -10.11
CA ILE A 265 -4.85 5.55 -10.88
C ILE A 265 -5.12 5.36 -12.37
N ARG A 266 -5.51 6.43 -13.08
CA ARG A 266 -5.67 6.44 -14.55
C ARG A 266 -4.50 7.11 -15.28
N HIS A 267 -3.83 8.07 -14.62
CA HIS A 267 -2.73 8.84 -15.21
C HIS A 267 -1.50 8.81 -14.30
N ALA A 268 -0.32 8.88 -14.90
CA ALA A 268 0.97 8.78 -14.21
C ALA A 268 1.19 9.86 -13.13
N ARG A 269 0.76 11.09 -13.38
CA ARG A 269 1.15 12.28 -12.60
C ARG A 269 0.01 13.26 -12.34
N LYS A 270 -1.24 12.83 -12.51
CA LYS A 270 -2.44 13.64 -12.36
C LYS A 270 -3.43 12.99 -11.39
N GLY A 271 -4.28 13.80 -10.77
CA GLY A 271 -5.35 13.32 -9.90
C GLY A 271 -4.82 12.43 -8.75
N LEU A 272 -5.35 11.21 -8.63
CA LEU A 272 -5.00 10.28 -7.55
C LEU A 272 -3.50 9.95 -7.48
N ALA A 273 -2.82 9.79 -8.62
CA ALA A 273 -1.38 9.49 -8.61
C ALA A 273 -0.58 10.62 -7.95
N LYS A 274 -0.95 11.87 -8.25
CA LYS A 274 -0.33 13.05 -7.65
C LYS A 274 -0.60 13.11 -6.14
N ALA A 275 -1.84 12.84 -5.72
CA ALA A 275 -2.20 12.75 -4.30
C ALA A 275 -1.37 11.69 -3.56
N GLN A 276 -1.22 10.48 -4.12
CA GLN A 276 -0.40 9.41 -3.53
C GLN A 276 1.09 9.77 -3.41
N VAL A 277 1.64 10.50 -4.39
CA VAL A 277 3.05 10.94 -4.37
C VAL A 277 3.31 11.95 -3.24
N TYR A 278 2.39 12.88 -3.00
CA TYR A 278 2.48 13.84 -1.90
C TYR A 278 2.18 13.22 -0.54
N ALA A 279 1.23 12.28 -0.48
CA ALA A 279 0.92 11.51 0.73
C ALA A 279 2.05 10.58 1.17
N CYS A 280 3.12 10.39 0.38
CA CYS A 280 4.22 9.50 0.76
C CYS A 280 5.17 10.18 1.79
N PRO A 281 5.20 9.74 3.07
CA PRO A 281 6.05 10.33 4.11
C PRO A 281 7.54 9.99 3.93
N SER A 282 7.88 9.16 2.94
CA SER A 282 9.25 8.67 2.73
C SER A 282 9.82 7.94 3.95
N CYS A 283 8.97 7.19 4.67
CA CYS A 283 9.31 6.50 5.93
C CYS A 283 10.31 5.34 5.78
N GLY A 284 10.48 4.79 4.57
CA GLY A 284 11.47 3.75 4.28
C GLY A 284 10.99 2.30 4.46
N LEU A 285 9.77 2.06 4.96
CA LEU A 285 9.25 0.70 5.17
C LEU A 285 9.22 -0.17 3.89
N CYS A 286 9.05 0.45 2.72
CA CYS A 286 9.09 -0.27 1.46
C CYS A 286 10.51 -0.56 0.97
N ILE A 287 11.55 0.03 1.57
CA ILE A 287 12.96 -0.27 1.24
C ILE A 287 13.29 -1.65 1.78
N ASP A 288 13.05 -1.87 3.07
CA ASP A 288 13.33 -3.14 3.76
C ASP A 288 12.48 -4.29 3.23
N ALA A 289 11.28 -3.99 2.72
CA ALA A 289 10.38 -4.98 2.15
C ALA A 289 10.65 -5.27 0.66
N CYS A 290 11.36 -4.41 -0.06
CA CYS A 290 11.58 -4.58 -1.49
C CYS A 290 12.55 -5.75 -1.71
N PRO A 291 12.24 -6.71 -2.59
CA PRO A 291 13.17 -7.80 -2.87
C PRO A 291 14.46 -7.29 -3.53
N MET A 292 14.41 -6.19 -4.31
CA MET A 292 15.62 -5.55 -4.83
C MET A 292 16.47 -4.91 -3.71
N GLY A 293 15.88 -4.70 -2.54
CA GLY A 293 16.54 -4.23 -1.34
C GLY A 293 17.47 -5.25 -0.70
N VAL A 294 17.56 -6.50 -1.17
CA VAL A 294 18.60 -7.43 -0.68
C VAL A 294 19.99 -6.81 -0.95
N MET A 295 20.20 -6.29 -2.15
CA MET A 295 21.44 -5.62 -2.53
C MET A 295 21.43 -4.14 -2.07
N LYS A 296 22.55 -3.65 -1.52
CA LYS A 296 22.68 -2.24 -1.09
C LYS A 296 22.60 -1.26 -2.26
N THR A 297 23.09 -1.64 -3.44
CA THR A 297 23.13 -0.80 -4.65
C THR A 297 21.74 -0.41 -5.18
N HIS A 298 20.70 -1.22 -4.93
CA HIS A 298 19.36 -1.04 -5.50
C HIS A 298 18.32 -0.46 -4.52
N ILE A 299 18.76 -0.01 -3.34
CA ILE A 299 17.91 0.75 -2.40
C ILE A 299 17.24 1.95 -3.10
N LYS A 300 17.99 2.59 -4.00
CA LYS A 300 17.57 3.79 -4.74
C LYS A 300 16.55 3.51 -5.86
N ASP A 301 16.17 2.25 -6.09
CA ASP A 301 15.15 1.85 -7.08
C ASP A 301 13.79 1.50 -6.43
N THR A 302 13.65 1.71 -5.12
CA THR A 302 12.43 1.43 -4.36
C THR A 302 11.38 2.55 -4.51
N THR A 303 10.15 2.29 -4.08
CA THR A 303 9.01 3.21 -4.25
C THR A 303 9.22 4.59 -3.60
N VAL A 304 9.93 4.67 -2.46
CA VAL A 304 10.23 5.99 -1.87
C VAL A 304 11.08 6.84 -2.83
N TYR A 305 12.09 6.25 -3.46
CA TYR A 305 12.95 6.98 -4.38
C TYR A 305 12.23 7.30 -5.68
N LEU A 306 11.36 6.41 -6.20
CA LEU A 306 10.49 6.75 -7.32
C LEU A 306 9.68 8.01 -7.02
N ASN A 307 8.95 8.05 -5.89
CA ASN A 307 8.13 9.21 -5.53
C ASN A 307 8.98 10.48 -5.35
N ARG A 308 10.19 10.34 -4.81
CA ARG A 308 11.14 11.46 -4.72
C ARG A 308 11.51 12.00 -6.11
N GLN A 309 11.80 11.13 -7.07
CA GLN A 309 12.17 11.57 -8.42
C GLN A 309 10.97 12.15 -9.17
N ILE A 310 9.76 11.62 -8.96
CA ILE A 310 8.52 12.21 -9.49
C ILE A 310 8.32 13.63 -8.96
N ARG A 311 8.53 13.87 -7.65
CA ARG A 311 8.44 15.23 -7.08
C ARG A 311 9.49 16.20 -7.63
N ARG A 312 10.64 15.68 -8.07
CA ARG A 312 11.74 16.46 -8.65
C ARG A 312 11.69 16.55 -10.17
N ASN A 313 10.70 15.94 -10.83
CA ASN A 313 10.59 15.84 -12.29
C ASN A 313 11.88 15.33 -12.98
N ASN A 314 12.55 14.33 -12.37
CA ASN A 314 13.74 13.72 -12.99
C ASN A 314 13.35 12.56 -13.90
N GLU A 315 13.03 12.85 -15.16
CA GLU A 315 12.51 11.88 -16.15
C GLU A 315 13.39 10.64 -16.29
N ALA A 316 14.68 10.84 -16.58
CA ALA A 316 15.62 9.74 -16.82
C ALA A 316 15.64 8.75 -15.64
N ARG A 317 15.66 9.28 -14.41
CA ARG A 317 15.67 8.44 -13.22
C ARG A 317 14.29 7.83 -12.92
N ILE A 318 13.19 8.50 -13.24
CA ILE A 318 11.83 7.94 -13.10
C ILE A 318 11.69 6.71 -14.00
N GLU A 319 12.12 6.80 -15.27
CA GLU A 319 12.08 5.71 -16.22
C GLU A 319 12.95 4.54 -15.77
N GLU A 320 14.22 4.80 -15.45
CA GLU A 320 15.17 3.78 -15.02
C GLU A 320 14.68 3.01 -13.78
N ILE A 321 14.19 3.72 -12.76
CA ILE A 321 13.65 3.11 -11.55
C ILE A 321 12.39 2.31 -11.87
N SER A 322 11.53 2.83 -12.76
CA SER A 322 10.28 2.17 -13.13
C SER A 322 10.56 0.85 -13.84
N ASP A 323 11.51 0.79 -14.78
CA ASP A 323 11.81 -0.39 -15.60
C ASP A 323 12.42 -1.56 -14.81
N LYS A 324 13.21 -1.27 -13.78
CA LYS A 324 13.80 -2.31 -12.92
C LYS A 324 12.78 -3.05 -12.04
N CYS A 325 11.62 -2.46 -11.78
CA CYS A 325 10.67 -3.02 -10.82
C CYS A 325 10.03 -4.33 -11.30
N LEU A 326 9.99 -5.33 -10.42
CA LEU A 326 9.31 -6.61 -10.64
C LEU A 326 7.77 -6.56 -10.51
N LEU A 327 7.19 -5.41 -10.15
CA LEU A 327 5.74 -5.23 -9.94
C LEU A 327 5.09 -6.22 -8.94
N CYS A 328 5.87 -6.79 -8.02
CA CYS A 328 5.36 -7.81 -7.09
C CYS A 328 4.36 -7.31 -6.03
N GLY A 329 4.08 -6.01 -5.93
CA GLY A 329 3.09 -5.43 -5.01
C GLY A 329 3.48 -5.40 -3.52
N LYS A 330 4.66 -5.91 -3.13
CA LYS A 330 5.09 -5.98 -1.72
C LYS A 330 5.17 -4.59 -1.05
N CYS A 331 5.60 -3.56 -1.78
CA CYS A 331 5.64 -2.19 -1.27
C CYS A 331 4.24 -1.62 -0.97
N THR A 332 3.24 -1.97 -1.77
CA THR A 332 1.85 -1.55 -1.62
C THR A 332 1.19 -2.24 -0.44
N ALA A 333 1.41 -3.56 -0.31
CA ALA A 333 0.88 -4.36 0.81
C ALA A 333 1.38 -3.89 2.18
N ILE A 334 2.57 -3.27 2.22
CA ILE A 334 3.25 -2.90 3.46
C ILE A 334 3.16 -1.41 3.80
N CYS A 335 2.58 -0.60 2.91
CA CYS A 335 2.51 0.85 3.08
C CYS A 335 1.38 1.23 4.04
N PRO A 336 1.66 1.90 5.17
CA PRO A 336 0.61 2.31 6.12
C PRO A 336 -0.34 3.34 5.50
N VAL A 337 0.19 4.26 4.69
CA VAL A 337 -0.58 5.31 4.00
C VAL A 337 -1.36 4.76 2.79
N GLY A 338 -1.00 3.57 2.29
CA GLY A 338 -1.61 2.94 1.13
C GLY A 338 -1.23 3.58 -0.22
N VAL A 339 0.04 3.96 -0.36
CA VAL A 339 0.63 4.32 -1.66
C VAL A 339 0.81 3.06 -2.52
N GLU A 340 0.25 3.08 -3.72
CA GLU A 340 0.24 1.96 -4.66
C GLU A 340 1.44 2.03 -5.61
N GLY A 341 2.62 1.73 -5.07
CA GLY A 341 3.89 1.91 -5.78
C GLY A 341 4.03 1.09 -7.07
N ASP A 342 3.42 -0.09 -7.14
CA ASP A 342 3.37 -0.91 -8.35
C ASP A 342 2.49 -0.27 -9.44
N LYS A 343 1.31 0.25 -9.07
CA LYS A 343 0.40 0.93 -10.01
C LYS A 343 0.97 2.26 -10.50
N LEU A 344 1.63 3.02 -9.62
CA LEU A 344 2.34 4.24 -10.00
C LEU A 344 3.40 3.95 -11.08
N ARG A 345 4.13 2.83 -10.97
CA ARG A 345 5.14 2.44 -11.96
C ARG A 345 4.54 2.06 -13.31
N ILE A 346 3.47 1.27 -13.30
CA ILE A 346 2.76 0.93 -14.54
C ILE A 346 2.27 2.22 -15.23
N ALA A 347 1.73 3.17 -14.46
CA ALA A 347 1.30 4.45 -15.00
C ALA A 347 2.47 5.30 -15.52
N GLN A 348 3.64 5.29 -14.86
CA GLN A 348 4.84 5.95 -15.41
C GLN A 348 5.33 5.29 -16.71
N ARG A 349 5.23 3.97 -16.84
CA ARG A 349 5.63 3.28 -18.07
C ARG A 349 4.69 3.59 -19.24
N SER A 350 3.42 3.93 -18.98
CA SER A 350 2.44 4.19 -20.04
C SER A 350 2.58 5.55 -20.72
N ILE A 351 3.34 6.49 -20.14
CA ILE A 351 3.60 7.78 -20.77
C ILE A 351 4.83 7.74 -21.70
N ARG A 352 5.57 6.62 -21.69
CA ARG A 352 6.74 6.43 -22.55
C ARG A 352 6.32 6.10 -23.97
N LYS A 353 6.91 6.79 -24.95
CA LYS A 353 6.84 6.40 -26.36
C LYS A 353 7.90 5.35 -26.62
N TYR A 354 7.48 4.13 -26.93
CA TYR A 354 8.40 3.10 -27.39
C TYR A 354 8.48 3.17 -28.92
N ALA A 355 9.67 3.46 -29.46
CA ALA A 355 9.95 3.35 -30.89
C ALA A 355 10.18 1.86 -31.24
N ILE A 356 9.10 1.08 -31.34
CA ILE A 356 9.16 -0.29 -31.85
C ILE A 356 8.21 -0.35 -33.04
N ASN A 357 8.77 -0.51 -34.25
CA ASN A 357 8.00 -0.90 -35.43
C ASN A 357 7.40 -2.28 -35.17
N GLN A 358 6.08 -2.37 -35.29
CA GLN A 358 5.33 -3.58 -34.97
C GLN A 358 5.42 -4.52 -36.15
N ASP A 359 6.44 -5.37 -36.16
CA ASP A 359 6.52 -6.46 -37.12
C ASP A 359 5.80 -7.70 -36.57
N TYR A 360 4.58 -7.93 -37.05
CA TYR A 360 3.78 -9.13 -36.76
C TYR A 360 3.85 -10.15 -37.91
N SER A 361 4.82 -10.04 -38.83
CA SER A 361 4.99 -10.95 -39.97
C SER A 361 5.05 -12.44 -39.60
N ASN A 362 5.48 -12.75 -38.36
CA ASN A 362 5.56 -14.11 -37.84
C ASN A 362 4.23 -14.65 -37.24
N ILE A 363 3.13 -13.90 -37.32
CA ILE A 363 1.79 -14.34 -36.90
C ILE A 363 0.98 -14.69 -38.16
N PRO A 364 0.48 -15.95 -38.30
CA PRO A 364 -0.32 -16.35 -39.45
C PRO A 364 -1.51 -15.40 -39.69
N ALA A 365 -1.79 -15.06 -40.96
CA ALA A 365 -2.75 -14.02 -41.33
C ALA A 365 -4.17 -14.24 -40.78
N TYR A 366 -4.60 -15.48 -40.54
CA TYR A 366 -5.90 -15.79 -39.92
C TYR A 366 -5.99 -15.41 -38.43
N MET A 367 -4.87 -15.04 -37.79
CA MET A 367 -4.80 -14.53 -36.41
C MET A 367 -4.69 -12.98 -36.36
N LEU A 368 -4.64 -12.30 -37.51
CA LEU A 368 -4.49 -10.84 -37.63
C LEU A 368 -5.82 -10.14 -38.01
N PRO A 369 -6.03 -8.87 -37.62
CA PRO A 369 -7.35 -8.27 -37.42
C PRO A 369 -8.10 -7.89 -38.71
N ILE A 370 -9.43 -8.06 -38.69
CA ILE A 370 -10.37 -7.33 -39.55
C ILE A 370 -10.53 -5.91 -38.97
N SER A 371 -10.61 -4.92 -39.86
CA SER A 371 -10.48 -3.46 -39.65
C SER A 371 -11.22 -2.81 -38.46
N PRO A 372 -10.71 -1.66 -37.97
CA PRO A 372 -11.21 -0.96 -36.79
C PRO A 372 -12.47 -0.13 -37.09
N GLY A 373 -13.55 -0.40 -36.36
CA GLY A 373 -14.74 0.42 -36.39
C GLY A 373 -15.74 0.06 -35.30
N SER A 374 -15.90 0.96 -34.33
CA SER A 374 -16.90 0.97 -33.23
C SER A 374 -16.68 -0.05 -32.11
N VAL A 375 -16.60 0.41 -30.85
CA VAL A 375 -17.63 0.30 -29.80
C VAL A 375 -17.14 1.00 -28.51
N SER A 376 -18.05 1.77 -27.90
CA SER A 376 -17.90 2.62 -26.71
C SER A 376 -17.62 1.90 -25.37
N PRO A 377 -17.11 2.61 -24.34
CA PRO A 377 -16.79 2.05 -23.03
C PRO A 377 -17.96 2.19 -22.03
N ALA A 378 -18.36 1.10 -21.36
CA ALA A 378 -19.23 1.21 -20.19
C ALA A 378 -19.03 0.10 -19.14
N ALA A 379 -18.76 0.58 -17.93
CA ALA A 379 -19.11 0.06 -16.60
C ALA A 379 -18.40 -1.20 -16.03
N VAL A 380 -17.59 -0.94 -14.99
CA VAL A 380 -17.03 -1.89 -14.02
C VAL A 380 -17.73 -1.70 -12.67
N SER A 381 -18.37 -2.75 -12.16
CA SER A 381 -18.77 -2.97 -10.76
C SER A 381 -19.21 -4.44 -10.65
N GLY A 382 -18.91 -5.26 -9.66
CA GLY A 382 -18.29 -5.17 -8.34
C GLY A 382 -18.31 -6.60 -7.77
N ALA A 383 -17.35 -6.93 -6.92
CA ALA A 383 -17.11 -8.28 -6.43
C ALA A 383 -18.17 -8.79 -5.44
N GLY A 384 -18.42 -10.10 -5.50
CA GLY A 384 -19.11 -10.90 -4.48
C GLY A 384 -19.07 -12.37 -4.87
N THR A 385 -18.02 -13.10 -4.47
CA THR A 385 -17.91 -14.54 -4.69
C THR A 385 -18.65 -15.29 -3.59
N ALA A 386 -19.87 -15.75 -3.91
CA ALA A 386 -20.49 -16.87 -3.21
C ALA A 386 -19.88 -18.17 -3.75
N VAL A 387 -19.55 -19.10 -2.85
CA VAL A 387 -19.09 -20.45 -3.18
C VAL A 387 -20.28 -21.18 -3.82
N GLN A 388 -20.27 -21.31 -5.16
CA GLN A 388 -21.27 -22.09 -5.87
C GLN A 388 -20.84 -23.56 -5.95
N ALA A 389 -21.82 -24.44 -5.78
CA ALA A 389 -21.69 -25.87 -6.00
C ALA A 389 -21.25 -26.15 -7.45
N VAL A 390 -20.59 -27.29 -7.66
CA VAL A 390 -20.14 -27.76 -8.98
C VAL A 390 -21.36 -27.86 -9.91
N LYS A 391 -21.59 -26.85 -10.75
CA LYS A 391 -22.40 -27.04 -11.96
C LYS A 391 -21.63 -27.97 -12.88
N GLY A 392 -22.29 -28.99 -13.43
CA GLY A 392 -21.73 -29.84 -14.49
C GLY A 392 -21.64 -29.09 -15.82
N GLY A 393 -21.09 -27.88 -15.82
CA GLY A 393 -20.94 -27.01 -16.99
C GLY A 393 -19.63 -27.28 -17.73
N LYS A 394 -19.59 -26.91 -19.00
CA LYS A 394 -18.44 -27.09 -19.89
C LYS A 394 -17.25 -26.25 -19.38
N VAL A 395 -16.09 -26.87 -19.16
CA VAL A 395 -14.86 -26.19 -18.71
C VAL A 395 -13.98 -25.83 -19.90
N LEU A 396 -13.60 -24.56 -20.02
CA LEU A 396 -12.54 -24.11 -20.92
C LEU A 396 -11.25 -23.98 -20.13
N TYR A 397 -10.25 -24.81 -20.44
CA TYR A 397 -8.94 -24.76 -19.84
C TYR A 397 -8.01 -23.86 -20.69
N TYR A 398 -7.46 -22.82 -20.07
CA TYR A 398 -6.43 -21.97 -20.67
C TYR A 398 -5.11 -22.14 -19.90
N ALA A 399 -4.12 -22.78 -20.53
CA ALA A 399 -2.82 -23.03 -19.89
C ALA A 399 -1.98 -21.74 -19.83
N GLY A 400 -1.98 -20.96 -20.90
CA GLY A 400 -1.20 -19.74 -21.07
C GLY A 400 0.28 -19.98 -21.34
N CYS A 401 0.99 -18.93 -21.75
CA CYS A 401 2.36 -19.02 -22.25
C CYS A 401 3.37 -19.62 -21.25
N MET A 402 3.27 -19.29 -19.96
CA MET A 402 4.23 -19.80 -18.97
C MET A 402 4.03 -21.29 -18.66
N THR A 403 2.80 -21.79 -18.70
CA THR A 403 2.50 -23.22 -18.55
C THR A 403 2.88 -23.98 -19.83
N ALA A 404 2.73 -23.37 -21.01
CA ALA A 404 3.22 -23.96 -22.27
C ALA A 404 4.75 -24.18 -22.25
N LEU A 405 5.51 -23.27 -21.61
CA LEU A 405 6.95 -23.44 -21.36
C LEU A 405 7.29 -24.43 -20.22
N THR A 406 6.27 -24.94 -19.52
CA THR A 406 6.41 -25.89 -18.40
C THR A 406 5.44 -27.06 -18.57
N PRO A 407 5.60 -27.91 -19.61
CA PRO A 407 4.56 -28.85 -20.07
C PRO A 407 4.06 -29.84 -19.02
N VAL A 408 4.88 -30.14 -18.00
CA VAL A 408 4.51 -31.03 -16.89
C VAL A 408 3.29 -30.50 -16.15
N ILE A 409 3.20 -29.18 -15.90
CA ILE A 409 2.03 -28.58 -15.21
C ILE A 409 0.76 -28.78 -16.03
N ARG A 410 0.84 -28.64 -17.36
CA ARG A 410 -0.30 -28.88 -18.25
C ARG A 410 -0.74 -30.34 -18.16
N LYS A 411 0.20 -31.27 -18.35
CA LYS A 411 -0.08 -32.72 -18.30
C LYS A 411 -0.69 -33.15 -16.97
N SER A 412 -0.16 -32.65 -15.85
CA SER A 412 -0.71 -32.96 -14.53
C SER A 412 -2.12 -32.40 -14.34
N MET A 413 -2.40 -31.19 -14.81
CA MET A 413 -3.77 -30.65 -14.76
C MET A 413 -4.73 -31.45 -15.64
N GLU A 414 -4.33 -31.82 -16.87
CA GLU A 414 -5.13 -32.65 -17.77
C GLU A 414 -5.43 -34.03 -17.15
N SER A 415 -4.44 -34.66 -16.50
CA SER A 415 -4.62 -35.93 -15.78
C SER A 415 -5.56 -35.77 -14.57
N ILE A 416 -5.42 -34.70 -13.78
CA ILE A 416 -6.32 -34.41 -12.67
C ILE A 416 -7.77 -34.26 -13.15
N LEU A 417 -8.00 -33.51 -14.24
CA LEU A 417 -9.33 -33.33 -14.81
C LEU A 417 -9.93 -34.66 -15.29
N SER A 418 -9.11 -35.49 -15.96
CA SER A 418 -9.51 -36.83 -16.40
C SER A 418 -9.87 -37.75 -15.22
N LYS A 419 -9.03 -37.82 -14.19
CA LYS A 419 -9.28 -38.62 -12.97
C LYS A 419 -10.52 -38.17 -12.19
N ALA A 420 -10.85 -36.87 -12.25
CA ALA A 420 -12.03 -36.29 -11.64
C ALA A 420 -13.30 -36.42 -12.50
N GLY A 421 -13.21 -36.99 -13.70
CA GLY A 421 -14.33 -37.09 -14.65
C GLY A 421 -14.86 -35.73 -15.09
N VAL A 422 -13.98 -34.74 -15.27
CA VAL A 422 -14.33 -33.39 -15.73
C VAL A 422 -14.13 -33.30 -17.24
N GLU A 423 -15.20 -33.00 -17.97
CA GLU A 423 -15.11 -32.66 -19.39
C GLU A 423 -14.54 -31.25 -19.56
N TYR A 424 -13.50 -31.11 -20.38
CA TYR A 424 -12.86 -29.83 -20.65
C TYR A 424 -12.42 -29.69 -22.11
N GLU A 425 -12.30 -28.45 -22.57
CA GLU A 425 -11.70 -28.07 -23.85
C GLU A 425 -10.45 -27.23 -23.59
N LEU A 426 -9.33 -27.56 -24.24
CA LEU A 426 -8.08 -26.78 -24.11
C LEU A 426 -8.08 -25.64 -25.13
N MET A 427 -8.22 -24.40 -24.65
CA MET A 427 -8.33 -23.18 -25.48
C MET A 427 -7.08 -22.94 -26.33
N ASP A 428 -5.89 -23.21 -25.78
CA ASP A 428 -4.60 -22.88 -26.38
C ASP A 428 -3.84 -24.11 -26.90
N LYS A 429 -4.58 -25.17 -27.30
CA LYS A 429 -4.03 -26.43 -27.81
C LYS A 429 -3.11 -26.24 -29.02
N ASP A 430 -3.55 -25.44 -30.00
CA ASP A 430 -2.86 -25.21 -31.28
C ASP A 430 -2.10 -23.87 -31.31
N GLY A 431 -1.77 -23.33 -30.14
CA GLY A 431 -1.13 -22.03 -29.97
C GLY A 431 -2.15 -20.93 -29.67
N GLY A 432 -2.14 -20.43 -28.43
CA GLY A 432 -3.06 -19.40 -27.95
C GLY A 432 -2.47 -18.00 -27.90
N LEU A 433 -3.34 -16.99 -28.01
CA LEU A 433 -2.97 -15.60 -27.75
C LEU A 433 -2.61 -15.41 -26.28
N CYS A 434 -1.56 -14.62 -26.02
CA CYS A 434 -1.17 -14.26 -24.66
C CYS A 434 -2.29 -13.51 -23.94
N CYS A 435 -2.48 -13.75 -22.64
CA CYS A 435 -3.47 -13.08 -21.80
C CYS A 435 -3.36 -11.55 -21.74
N GLY A 436 -2.27 -10.93 -22.25
CA GLY A 436 -2.08 -9.47 -22.30
C GLY A 436 -1.40 -8.86 -21.06
N ARG A 437 -1.19 -9.62 -19.99
CA ARG A 437 -0.60 -9.13 -18.73
C ARG A 437 0.80 -8.52 -18.89
N PRO A 438 1.74 -9.10 -19.65
CA PRO A 438 3.07 -8.51 -19.84
C PRO A 438 3.02 -7.13 -20.51
N MET A 439 2.18 -6.96 -21.54
CA MET A 439 1.99 -5.67 -22.21
C MET A 439 1.44 -4.64 -21.23
N MET A 440 0.45 -5.02 -20.42
CA MET A 440 -0.10 -4.13 -19.39
C MET A 440 0.94 -3.73 -18.34
N MET A 441 1.77 -4.67 -17.89
CA MET A 441 2.87 -4.40 -16.96
C MET A 441 3.90 -3.44 -17.56
N ALA A 442 4.16 -3.51 -18.87
CA ALA A 442 5.05 -2.62 -19.60
C ALA A 442 4.44 -1.22 -19.87
N GLY A 443 3.20 -0.96 -19.45
CA GLY A 443 2.48 0.29 -19.73
C GLY A 443 1.90 0.37 -21.16
N ARG A 444 1.96 -0.74 -21.91
CA ARG A 444 1.45 -0.87 -23.29
C ARG A 444 -0.03 -1.26 -23.28
N PHE A 445 -0.86 -0.30 -22.87
CA PHE A 445 -2.27 -0.55 -22.63
C PHE A 445 -3.07 -0.86 -23.90
N ASP A 446 -2.74 -0.24 -25.03
CA ASP A 446 -3.47 -0.47 -26.29
C ASP A 446 -3.22 -1.88 -26.83
N GLN A 447 -1.96 -2.35 -26.81
CA GLN A 447 -1.63 -3.73 -27.19
C GLN A 447 -2.26 -4.74 -26.22
N ALA A 448 -2.25 -4.45 -24.92
CA ALA A 448 -2.91 -5.29 -23.94
C ALA A 448 -4.43 -5.35 -24.19
N ARG A 449 -5.06 -4.23 -24.55
CA ARG A 449 -6.50 -4.15 -24.87
C ARG A 449 -6.85 -5.02 -26.07
N GLN A 450 -6.10 -4.92 -27.17
CA GLN A 450 -6.35 -5.74 -28.37
C GLN A 450 -6.26 -7.25 -28.07
N MET A 451 -5.30 -7.67 -27.23
CA MET A 451 -5.20 -9.06 -26.78
C MET A 451 -6.40 -9.48 -25.92
N VAL A 452 -6.85 -8.59 -25.02
CA VAL A 452 -8.02 -8.83 -24.15
C VAL A 452 -9.29 -8.99 -24.96
N GLU A 453 -9.53 -8.11 -25.95
CA GLU A 453 -10.72 -8.16 -26.81
C GLU A 453 -10.80 -9.48 -27.58
N LYS A 454 -9.72 -9.86 -28.28
CA LYS A 454 -9.66 -11.11 -29.05
C LYS A 454 -9.83 -12.36 -28.18
N ASN A 455 -9.13 -12.42 -27.05
CA ASN A 455 -9.29 -13.55 -26.12
C ASN A 455 -10.71 -13.61 -25.55
N THR A 456 -11.34 -12.46 -25.27
CA THR A 456 -12.73 -12.40 -24.80
C THR A 456 -13.67 -13.01 -25.83
N GLU A 457 -13.52 -12.66 -27.11
CA GLU A 457 -14.31 -13.23 -28.19
C GLU A 457 -14.17 -14.76 -28.26
N ILE A 458 -12.94 -15.28 -28.26
CA ILE A 458 -12.69 -16.73 -28.30
C ILE A 458 -13.34 -17.44 -27.10
N ILE A 459 -13.18 -16.88 -25.90
CA ILE A 459 -13.72 -17.47 -24.67
C ILE A 459 -15.24 -17.48 -24.69
N MET A 460 -15.88 -16.37 -25.06
CA MET A 460 -17.34 -16.29 -25.08
C MET A 460 -17.95 -17.18 -26.18
N ASN A 461 -17.26 -17.34 -27.31
CA ASN A 461 -17.70 -18.22 -28.40
C ASN A 461 -17.54 -19.72 -28.09
N SER A 462 -16.75 -20.09 -27.07
CA SER A 462 -16.58 -21.50 -26.67
C SER A 462 -17.84 -22.14 -26.07
N GLY A 463 -18.78 -21.30 -25.59
CA GLY A 463 -19.97 -21.76 -24.87
C GLY A 463 -19.68 -22.40 -23.50
N ALA A 464 -18.46 -22.24 -22.96
CA ALA A 464 -18.11 -22.74 -21.65
C ALA A 464 -18.72 -21.89 -20.52
N ASP A 465 -18.90 -22.50 -19.35
CA ASP A 465 -19.38 -21.82 -18.14
C ASP A 465 -18.23 -21.47 -17.18
N THR A 466 -17.09 -22.16 -17.31
CA THR A 466 -15.94 -22.01 -16.42
C THR A 466 -14.64 -21.89 -17.21
N LEU A 467 -13.89 -20.81 -16.97
CA LEU A 467 -12.52 -20.62 -17.43
C LEU A 467 -11.53 -21.04 -16.33
N LEU A 468 -10.87 -22.18 -16.55
CA LEU A 468 -9.85 -22.73 -15.67
C LEU A 468 -8.46 -22.23 -16.07
N LEU A 469 -7.69 -21.74 -15.09
CA LEU A 469 -6.38 -21.12 -15.31
C LEU A 469 -5.30 -21.74 -14.38
N THR A 470 -4.16 -22.16 -14.94
CA THR A 470 -3.02 -22.71 -14.17
C THR A 470 -1.92 -21.69 -13.85
N CYS A 471 -2.01 -20.49 -14.43
CA CYS A 471 -1.02 -19.43 -14.23
C CYS A 471 -1.63 -18.22 -13.48
N PRO A 472 -1.08 -17.83 -12.31
CA PRO A 472 -1.55 -16.65 -11.57
C PRO A 472 -1.48 -15.33 -12.32
N ILE A 473 -0.52 -15.20 -13.25
CA ILE A 473 -0.34 -14.01 -14.08
C ILE A 473 -1.55 -13.84 -15.01
N CYS A 474 -2.02 -14.96 -15.57
CA CYS A 474 -3.24 -15.03 -16.38
C CYS A 474 -4.47 -14.80 -15.50
N TYR A 475 -4.60 -15.55 -14.40
CA TYR A 475 -5.72 -15.43 -13.46
C TYR A 475 -5.97 -13.98 -13.02
N ARG A 476 -4.92 -13.25 -12.67
CA ARG A 476 -5.06 -11.85 -12.27
C ARG A 476 -5.61 -10.97 -13.39
N ILE A 477 -5.08 -11.04 -14.61
CA ILE A 477 -5.60 -10.17 -15.67
C ILE A 477 -7.03 -10.54 -16.07
N PHE A 478 -7.36 -11.84 -16.13
CA PHE A 478 -8.72 -12.28 -16.39
C PHE A 478 -9.71 -11.76 -15.33
N LYS A 479 -9.32 -11.75 -14.05
CA LYS A 479 -10.15 -11.14 -12.99
C LYS A 479 -10.23 -9.62 -13.04
N GLU A 480 -9.16 -8.94 -13.46
CA GLU A 480 -9.08 -7.47 -13.37
C GLU A 480 -9.58 -6.74 -14.63
N LYS A 481 -9.51 -7.37 -15.80
CA LYS A 481 -9.58 -6.67 -17.11
C LYS A 481 -10.48 -7.31 -18.15
N TYR A 482 -10.76 -8.60 -18.05
CA TYR A 482 -11.64 -9.29 -18.98
C TYR A 482 -13.09 -9.15 -18.51
N ASP A 483 -13.99 -8.81 -19.43
CA ASP A 483 -15.43 -8.78 -19.17
C ASP A 483 -16.05 -10.09 -19.66
N LEU A 484 -16.03 -11.12 -18.80
CA LEU A 484 -16.54 -12.46 -19.09
C LEU A 484 -17.88 -12.68 -18.37
N LYS A 485 -18.93 -11.98 -18.83
CA LYS A 485 -20.25 -12.05 -18.18
C LYS A 485 -20.80 -13.48 -18.20
N GLY A 486 -21.23 -13.96 -17.03
CA GLY A 486 -21.78 -15.32 -16.88
C GLY A 486 -20.73 -16.44 -16.78
N MET A 487 -19.44 -16.15 -17.02
CA MET A 487 -18.34 -17.12 -16.94
C MET A 487 -17.69 -17.10 -15.55
N GLU A 488 -17.50 -18.28 -14.95
CA GLU A 488 -16.67 -18.41 -13.75
C GLU A 488 -15.18 -18.40 -14.12
N VAL A 489 -14.42 -17.45 -13.59
CA VAL A 489 -12.94 -17.43 -13.73
C VAL A 489 -12.30 -18.00 -12.47
N ILE A 490 -11.65 -19.15 -12.59
CA ILE A 490 -11.09 -19.90 -11.44
C ILE A 490 -9.64 -20.32 -11.65
N HIS A 491 -8.83 -20.22 -10.60
CA HIS A 491 -7.46 -20.71 -10.59
C HIS A 491 -7.41 -22.19 -10.22
N HIS A 492 -6.45 -22.95 -10.76
CA HIS A 492 -6.38 -24.40 -10.53
C HIS A 492 -6.29 -24.79 -9.06
N THR A 493 -5.64 -23.99 -8.21
CA THR A 493 -5.62 -24.23 -6.75
C THR A 493 -7.03 -24.27 -6.14
N GLN A 494 -7.90 -23.36 -6.58
CA GLN A 494 -9.28 -23.27 -6.09
C GLN A 494 -10.16 -24.35 -6.71
N TYR A 495 -9.91 -24.68 -7.98
CA TYR A 495 -10.63 -25.74 -8.67
C TYR A 495 -10.30 -27.12 -8.08
N ILE A 496 -9.03 -27.39 -7.81
CA ILE A 496 -8.59 -28.63 -7.13
C ILE A 496 -9.20 -28.73 -5.73
N ASP A 497 -9.20 -27.66 -4.93
CA ASP A 497 -9.89 -27.63 -3.63
C ASP A 497 -11.36 -28.03 -3.77
N ARG A 498 -12.06 -27.48 -4.77
CA ARG A 498 -13.46 -27.84 -5.06
C ARG A 498 -13.61 -29.32 -5.44
N LEU A 499 -12.71 -29.87 -6.24
CA LEU A 499 -12.74 -31.29 -6.62
C LEU A 499 -12.50 -32.23 -5.42
N ILE A 500 -11.61 -31.86 -4.51
CA ILE A 500 -11.35 -32.61 -3.27
C ILE A 500 -12.59 -32.53 -2.36
N ARG A 501 -13.11 -31.32 -2.10
CA ARG A 501 -14.27 -31.11 -1.22
C ARG A 501 -15.56 -31.78 -1.73
N SER A 502 -15.71 -31.92 -3.04
CA SER A 502 -16.84 -32.62 -3.65
C SER A 502 -16.66 -34.15 -3.71
N GLY A 503 -15.51 -34.67 -3.25
CA GLY A 503 -15.21 -36.10 -3.27
C GLY A 503 -14.85 -36.65 -4.66
N LYS A 504 -14.76 -35.80 -5.70
CA LYS A 504 -14.35 -36.19 -7.05
C LYS A 504 -12.88 -36.57 -7.13
N LEU A 505 -12.06 -36.01 -6.24
CA LEU A 505 -10.66 -36.40 -6.04
C LEU A 505 -10.48 -36.89 -4.61
N ARG A 506 -9.92 -38.09 -4.46
CA ARG A 506 -9.43 -38.58 -3.17
C ARG A 506 -7.92 -38.46 -3.16
N MET A 507 -7.39 -37.97 -2.04
CA MET A 507 -5.95 -37.76 -1.87
C MET A 507 -5.38 -38.85 -0.98
N ASP A 508 -4.25 -39.42 -1.41
CA ASP A 508 -3.40 -40.22 -0.55
C ASP A 508 -2.41 -39.30 0.17
N ARG A 509 -2.45 -39.32 1.51
CA ARG A 509 -1.66 -38.42 2.36
C ARG A 509 -0.49 -39.18 2.97
N ASP A 510 0.72 -38.62 2.84
CA ASP A 510 1.91 -39.14 3.49
C ASP A 510 2.51 -38.13 4.50
N THR A 511 3.72 -38.43 4.96
CA THR A 511 4.49 -37.57 5.89
C THR A 511 5.44 -36.62 5.16
N THR A 512 5.33 -36.44 3.83
CA THR A 512 6.21 -35.53 3.08
C THR A 512 5.95 -34.10 3.53
N ARG A 513 7.02 -33.35 3.81
CA ARG A 513 6.96 -31.98 4.33
C ARG A 513 7.06 -30.99 3.17
N TYR A 514 5.96 -30.28 2.92
CA TYR A 514 5.84 -29.27 1.88
C TYR A 514 5.99 -27.86 2.48
N VAL A 515 6.73 -26.98 1.79
CA VAL A 515 6.61 -25.53 2.01
C VAL A 515 5.91 -24.89 0.81
N PHE A 516 4.93 -24.03 1.05
CA PHE A 516 4.27 -23.31 -0.03
C PHE A 516 4.85 -21.91 -0.24
N HIS A 517 5.28 -21.62 -1.46
CA HIS A 517 5.60 -20.27 -1.91
C HIS A 517 4.35 -19.57 -2.44
N ASP A 518 3.88 -18.53 -1.73
CA ASP A 518 2.78 -17.69 -2.20
C ASP A 518 3.18 -16.81 -3.40
N PRO A 519 2.71 -17.09 -4.63
CA PRO A 519 3.08 -16.31 -5.80
C PRO A 519 2.48 -14.90 -5.72
N CYS A 520 3.22 -13.88 -6.18
CA CYS A 520 2.81 -12.49 -5.98
C CYS A 520 1.49 -12.11 -6.66
N GLU A 521 1.20 -12.62 -7.86
CA GLU A 521 -0.05 -12.34 -8.57
C GLU A 521 -1.24 -13.11 -7.94
N LEU A 522 -1.03 -14.34 -7.44
CA LEU A 522 -2.08 -15.15 -6.81
C LEU A 522 -2.45 -14.60 -5.44
N GLY A 523 -1.45 -14.44 -4.57
CA GLY A 523 -1.64 -13.99 -3.20
C GLY A 523 -1.94 -12.49 -3.14
N ARG A 524 -0.94 -11.63 -3.39
CA ARG A 524 -1.12 -10.17 -3.25
C ARG A 524 -2.04 -9.57 -4.33
N GLY A 525 -2.09 -10.17 -5.51
CA GLY A 525 -2.93 -9.70 -6.61
C GLY A 525 -4.39 -10.12 -6.48
N CYS A 526 -4.66 -11.38 -6.14
CA CYS A 526 -6.00 -11.93 -6.15
C CYS A 526 -6.55 -12.34 -4.77
N GLY A 527 -5.73 -12.37 -3.73
CA GLY A 527 -6.15 -12.71 -2.37
C GLY A 527 -6.29 -14.20 -2.09
N VAL A 528 -5.83 -15.06 -3.00
CA VAL A 528 -5.91 -16.53 -2.86
C VAL A 528 -4.71 -16.99 -2.04
N TYR A 529 -4.98 -17.49 -0.83
CA TYR A 529 -3.96 -17.94 0.13
C TYR A 529 -4.33 -19.25 0.81
N ASP A 530 -5.61 -19.46 1.11
CA ASP A 530 -6.06 -20.59 1.92
C ASP A 530 -6.22 -21.84 1.06
N GLU A 531 -6.82 -21.72 -0.12
CA GLU A 531 -7.10 -22.84 -1.02
C GLU A 531 -5.84 -23.66 -1.38
N PRO A 532 -4.69 -23.06 -1.74
CA PRO A 532 -3.47 -23.84 -1.97
C PRO A 532 -2.98 -24.62 -0.74
N ARG A 533 -3.22 -24.09 0.47
CA ARG A 533 -2.81 -24.71 1.74
C ARG A 533 -3.73 -25.86 2.12
N GLU A 534 -5.04 -25.68 1.96
CA GLU A 534 -6.03 -26.74 2.15
C GLU A 534 -5.73 -27.93 1.24
N VAL A 535 -5.49 -27.66 -0.06
CA VAL A 535 -5.13 -28.67 -1.05
C VAL A 535 -3.85 -29.42 -0.67
N LEU A 536 -2.79 -28.71 -0.27
CA LEU A 536 -1.52 -29.35 0.10
C LEU A 536 -1.60 -30.14 1.41
N SER A 537 -2.42 -29.70 2.36
CA SER A 537 -2.61 -30.41 3.64
C SER A 537 -3.33 -31.75 3.47
N CYS A 538 -4.04 -31.95 2.35
CA CYS A 538 -4.59 -33.24 1.97
C CYS A 538 -3.55 -34.21 1.39
N ALA A 539 -2.39 -33.71 0.94
CA ALA A 539 -1.35 -34.51 0.29
C ALA A 539 -0.16 -34.83 1.20
N GLY A 540 0.12 -34.01 2.22
CA GLY A 540 1.22 -34.22 3.18
C GLY A 540 1.20 -33.24 4.37
N GLU A 541 2.38 -32.95 4.93
CA GLU A 541 2.56 -32.01 6.04
C GLU A 541 2.97 -30.62 5.54
N LEU A 542 2.21 -29.57 5.89
CA LEU A 542 2.53 -28.20 5.49
C LEU A 542 3.40 -27.49 6.54
N VAL A 543 4.58 -27.06 6.13
CA VAL A 543 5.50 -26.23 6.91
C VAL A 543 5.47 -24.80 6.37
N GLU A 544 5.00 -23.84 7.19
CA GLU A 544 4.93 -22.44 6.77
C GLU A 544 6.31 -21.77 6.77
N ALA A 545 6.59 -21.02 5.71
CA ALA A 545 7.76 -20.16 5.65
C ALA A 545 7.61 -18.97 6.61
N THR A 546 8.73 -18.45 7.14
CA THR A 546 8.73 -17.30 8.08
C THR A 546 8.01 -16.07 7.49
N LYS A 547 8.24 -15.78 6.21
CA LYS A 547 7.48 -14.78 5.46
C LYS A 547 6.59 -15.48 4.44
N ASN A 548 5.31 -15.55 4.75
CA ASN A 548 4.27 -16.18 3.93
C ASN A 548 3.13 -15.20 3.61
N ARG A 549 2.13 -15.66 2.87
CA ARG A 549 0.93 -14.92 2.47
C ARG A 549 1.28 -13.55 1.87
N LYS A 550 0.63 -12.48 2.31
CA LYS A 550 0.94 -11.09 1.89
C LYS A 550 2.41 -10.72 2.11
N GLU A 551 3.09 -11.40 3.03
CA GLU A 551 4.48 -11.16 3.37
C GLU A 551 5.50 -11.93 2.52
N SER A 552 5.07 -12.89 1.71
CA SER A 552 5.94 -13.70 0.84
C SER A 552 6.92 -12.87 0.01
N ILE A 553 8.17 -13.35 -0.09
CA ILE A 553 9.27 -12.72 -0.83
C ILE A 553 9.11 -13.07 -2.32
N CYS A 554 9.23 -12.08 -3.21
CA CYS A 554 9.14 -12.33 -4.66
C CYS A 554 10.26 -13.27 -5.14
N CYS A 555 9.92 -14.24 -6.00
CA CYS A 555 10.87 -15.20 -6.57
C CYS A 555 12.00 -14.59 -7.42
N GLY A 556 11.90 -13.33 -7.87
CA GLY A 556 12.90 -12.69 -8.72
C GLY A 556 12.70 -12.86 -10.23
N GLY A 557 11.92 -13.86 -10.67
CA GLY A 557 11.73 -14.19 -12.09
C GLY A 557 10.91 -13.19 -12.91
N SER A 558 9.93 -12.52 -12.28
CA SER A 558 8.98 -11.51 -12.80
C SER A 558 9.04 -11.10 -14.29
N LEU A 559 7.89 -11.20 -14.96
CA LEU A 559 7.61 -10.61 -16.27
C LEU A 559 7.48 -9.07 -16.25
N GLY A 560 7.48 -8.47 -15.06
CA GLY A 560 7.25 -7.05 -14.88
C GLY A 560 8.52 -6.20 -14.98
N SER A 561 9.72 -6.77 -14.85
CA SER A 561 10.96 -6.00 -14.99
C SER A 561 11.51 -6.06 -16.40
N LEU A 562 11.85 -4.88 -16.93
CA LEU A 562 12.30 -4.67 -18.31
C LEU A 562 13.82 -4.56 -18.44
N SER A 563 14.53 -4.22 -17.35
CA SER A 563 15.97 -3.92 -17.40
C SER A 563 16.79 -4.46 -16.23
N LEU A 564 16.19 -5.22 -15.31
CA LEU A 564 16.94 -5.80 -14.18
C LEU A 564 17.74 -7.03 -14.63
N GLY A 565 19.07 -6.95 -14.51
CA GLY A 565 20.00 -8.01 -14.90
C GLY A 565 19.90 -9.31 -14.09
N PHE A 566 20.44 -10.39 -14.66
CA PHE A 566 20.29 -11.77 -14.16
C PHE A 566 20.91 -12.01 -12.78
N ASP A 567 22.14 -11.54 -12.52
CA ASP A 567 22.81 -11.74 -11.22
C ASP A 567 21.98 -11.19 -10.05
N LYS A 568 21.31 -10.07 -10.29
CA LYS A 568 20.46 -9.41 -9.29
C LYS A 568 19.21 -10.22 -9.02
N ARG A 569 18.59 -10.76 -10.09
CA ARG A 569 17.44 -11.67 -9.97
C ARG A 569 17.84 -12.95 -9.24
N LYS A 570 19.06 -13.46 -9.48
CA LYS A 570 19.62 -14.61 -8.73
C LYS A 570 19.68 -14.32 -7.23
N SER A 571 20.29 -13.22 -6.79
CA SER A 571 20.34 -12.88 -5.35
C SER A 571 18.96 -12.72 -4.71
N MET A 572 17.97 -12.24 -5.46
CA MET A 572 16.59 -12.15 -4.99
C MET A 572 15.95 -13.54 -4.86
N THR A 573 16.24 -14.44 -5.80
CA THR A 573 15.78 -15.82 -5.79
C THR A 573 16.38 -16.58 -4.60
N GLU A 574 17.68 -16.47 -4.37
CA GLU A 574 18.39 -17.06 -3.23
C GLU A 574 17.82 -16.56 -1.90
N ASN A 575 17.49 -15.27 -1.78
CA ASN A 575 16.86 -14.74 -0.58
C ASN A 575 15.44 -15.30 -0.35
N ALA A 576 14.67 -15.51 -1.42
CA ALA A 576 13.36 -16.15 -1.32
C ALA A 576 13.48 -17.63 -0.95
N LEU A 577 14.43 -18.36 -1.54
CA LEU A 577 14.73 -19.75 -1.20
C LEU A 577 15.15 -19.89 0.26
N ALA A 578 16.05 -19.06 0.77
CA ALA A 578 16.46 -19.08 2.18
C ALA A 578 15.29 -18.92 3.16
N ASN A 579 14.25 -18.17 2.78
CA ASN A 579 13.03 -18.05 3.57
C ASN A 579 12.14 -19.30 3.50
N LEU A 580 12.09 -19.96 2.34
CA LEU A 580 11.30 -21.18 2.12
C LEU A 580 11.97 -22.40 2.76
N THR A 581 13.30 -22.45 2.77
CA THR A 581 14.07 -23.60 3.26
C THR A 581 14.37 -23.57 4.75
N ALA A 582 14.11 -22.45 5.44
CA ALA A 582 14.38 -22.27 6.87
C ALA A 582 13.69 -23.31 7.77
N GLY A 583 12.52 -23.82 7.37
CA GLY A 583 11.80 -24.88 8.08
C GLY A 583 12.24 -26.30 7.73
N ALA A 584 13.32 -26.45 6.95
CA ALA A 584 13.80 -27.72 6.40
C ALA A 584 12.70 -28.58 5.73
N PRO A 585 11.91 -28.04 4.78
CA PRO A 585 10.94 -28.83 4.01
C PRO A 585 11.64 -29.76 3.02
N ASP A 586 10.98 -30.86 2.67
CA ASP A 586 11.43 -31.81 1.66
C ASP A 586 11.25 -31.24 0.25
N ILE A 587 10.09 -30.62 -0.02
CA ILE A 587 9.73 -30.10 -1.35
C ILE A 587 9.22 -28.65 -1.23
N ILE A 588 9.70 -27.80 -2.14
CA ILE A 588 9.19 -26.44 -2.31
C ILE A 588 8.04 -26.49 -3.32
N VAL A 589 6.86 -26.07 -2.90
CA VAL A 589 5.66 -26.04 -3.74
C VAL A 589 5.29 -24.61 -4.10
N THR A 590 4.88 -24.39 -5.35
CA THR A 590 4.29 -23.12 -5.80
C THR A 590 3.05 -23.41 -6.65
N ALA A 591 2.23 -22.40 -6.92
CA ALA A 591 1.14 -22.51 -7.88
C ALA A 591 1.35 -21.55 -9.05
N CYS A 592 2.60 -21.46 -9.54
CA CYS A 592 2.99 -20.48 -10.54
C CYS A 592 4.13 -21.04 -11.40
N PRO A 593 3.88 -21.28 -12.70
CA PRO A 593 4.90 -21.84 -13.60
C PRO A 593 6.20 -21.01 -13.64
N LEU A 594 6.08 -19.67 -13.61
CA LEU A 594 7.25 -18.78 -13.57
C LEU A 594 8.06 -18.94 -12.28
N CYS A 595 7.40 -19.06 -11.13
CA CYS A 595 8.10 -19.22 -9.86
C CYS A 595 8.80 -20.58 -9.80
N ARG A 596 8.12 -21.65 -10.24
CA ARG A 596 8.68 -23.01 -10.33
C ARG A 596 9.96 -23.00 -11.16
N SER A 597 9.88 -22.50 -12.39
CA SER A 597 11.03 -22.44 -13.32
C SER A 597 12.14 -21.50 -12.85
N THR A 598 11.83 -20.51 -12.00
CA THR A 598 12.84 -19.62 -11.40
C THR A 598 13.59 -20.31 -10.26
N PHE A 599 12.86 -20.95 -9.35
CA PHE A 599 13.45 -21.63 -8.20
C PHE A 599 14.21 -22.90 -8.58
N ASN A 600 13.71 -23.69 -9.54
CA ASN A 600 14.39 -24.91 -10.01
C ASN A 600 15.82 -24.67 -10.53
N ARG A 601 16.19 -23.44 -10.88
CA ARG A 601 17.56 -23.11 -11.31
C ARG A 601 18.57 -23.02 -10.16
N TYR A 602 18.10 -22.85 -8.92
CA TYR A 602 18.96 -22.50 -7.78
C TYR A 602 18.61 -23.23 -6.48
N ALA A 603 17.49 -23.94 -6.42
CA ALA A 603 17.11 -24.71 -5.24
C ALA A 603 18.02 -25.95 -5.07
N ASP A 604 18.25 -26.31 -3.82
CA ASP A 604 19.00 -27.50 -3.38
C ASP A 604 18.10 -28.74 -3.22
N ARG A 605 16.80 -28.59 -3.48
CA ARG A 605 15.76 -29.62 -3.31
C ARG A 605 14.67 -29.46 -4.39
N PRO A 606 13.79 -30.46 -4.58
CA PRO A 606 12.77 -30.41 -5.61
C PRO A 606 11.85 -29.19 -5.48
N VAL A 607 11.55 -28.55 -6.62
CA VAL A 607 10.53 -27.51 -6.73
C VAL A 607 9.46 -27.92 -7.72
N GLU A 608 8.23 -28.06 -7.22
CA GLU A 608 7.09 -28.56 -7.98
C GLU A 608 5.92 -27.56 -7.97
N ASP A 609 5.11 -27.58 -9.02
CA ASP A 609 3.80 -26.96 -8.99
C ASP A 609 2.83 -27.82 -8.18
N ILE A 610 1.87 -27.19 -7.50
CA ILE A 610 0.83 -27.89 -6.76
C ILE A 610 0.08 -28.93 -7.63
N ALA A 611 -0.10 -28.68 -8.93
CA ALA A 611 -0.72 -29.64 -9.83
C ALA A 611 0.08 -30.96 -9.95
N GLU A 612 1.41 -30.90 -9.94
CA GLU A 612 2.27 -32.09 -10.05
C GLU A 612 2.14 -32.98 -8.81
N ILE A 613 2.12 -32.36 -7.63
CA ILE A 613 1.93 -33.05 -6.36
C ILE A 613 0.57 -33.75 -6.33
N ILE A 614 -0.48 -33.00 -6.67
CA ILE A 614 -1.85 -33.51 -6.59
C ILE A 614 -2.08 -34.62 -7.61
N ASP A 615 -1.55 -34.50 -8.82
CA ASP A 615 -1.67 -35.55 -9.83
C ASP A 615 -1.01 -36.87 -9.38
N ARG A 616 0.16 -36.79 -8.73
CA ARG A 616 0.87 -37.95 -8.20
C ARG A 616 0.16 -38.58 -6.99
N LYS A 617 -0.53 -37.79 -6.18
CA LYS A 617 -1.16 -38.21 -4.92
C LYS A 617 -2.65 -38.52 -5.02
N CYS A 618 -3.30 -38.15 -6.12
CA CYS A 618 -4.73 -38.41 -6.27
C CYS A 618 -4.99 -39.86 -6.71
N VAL A 619 -5.99 -40.47 -6.09
CA VAL A 619 -6.49 -41.81 -6.42
C VAL A 619 -7.86 -41.66 -7.07
N THR A 620 -8.14 -42.42 -8.13
CA THR A 620 -9.45 -42.43 -8.78
C THR A 620 -10.51 -42.89 -7.79
N SER A 621 -11.59 -42.13 -7.65
CA SER A 621 -12.79 -42.62 -6.97
C SER A 621 -13.33 -43.81 -7.76
N ALA A 622 -13.27 -45.02 -7.20
CA ALA A 622 -14.06 -46.13 -7.73
C ALA A 622 -15.53 -45.66 -7.84
N ALA A 623 -16.16 -45.91 -8.99
CA ALA A 623 -17.59 -45.65 -9.16
C ALA A 623 -18.36 -46.37 -8.03
N PRO A 624 -19.49 -45.82 -7.54
CA PRO A 624 -20.34 -46.56 -6.62
C PRO A 624 -20.69 -47.89 -7.29
N ALA A 625 -20.35 -49.00 -6.64
CA ALA A 625 -20.73 -50.32 -7.12
C ALA A 625 -22.24 -50.31 -7.37
N THR A 626 -22.64 -50.52 -8.62
CA THR A 626 -24.04 -50.72 -8.99
C THR A 626 -24.51 -51.97 -8.25
N VAL A 627 -25.26 -51.76 -7.17
CA VAL A 627 -26.00 -52.82 -6.49
C VAL A 627 -26.97 -53.37 -7.53
N LYS A 628 -26.67 -54.55 -8.08
CA LYS A 628 -27.65 -55.32 -8.86
C LYS A 628 -28.85 -55.58 -7.94
N PRO A 629 -30.09 -55.27 -8.37
CA PRO A 629 -31.26 -55.71 -7.64
C PRO A 629 -31.26 -57.24 -7.64
N GLY A 630 -31.21 -57.82 -6.44
CA GLY A 630 -31.31 -59.26 -6.24
C GLY A 630 -32.61 -59.77 -6.84
N GLY A 631 -32.51 -60.81 -7.67
CA GLY A 631 -33.67 -61.55 -8.13
C GLY A 631 -34.36 -62.23 -6.95
N SER A 632 -35.67 -62.00 -6.85
CA SER A 632 -36.59 -62.77 -6.03
C SER A 632 -36.78 -64.16 -6.64
N ASN A 633 -36.47 -65.20 -5.87
CA ASN A 633 -37.20 -66.47 -5.94
C ASN A 633 -38.19 -66.50 -4.78
#